data_AF-A0A7C4C525-F1
#
_entry.id   AF-A0A7C4C525-F1
#
_cell.length_a   1.000
_cell.length_b   1.000
_cell.length_c   1.000
_cell.angle_alpha   90.00
_cell.angle_beta   90.00
_cell.angle_gamma   90.00
#
_symmetry.space_group_name_H-M   'P 1'
#
loop_
_entity.id
_entity.type
_entity.pdbx_description
1 polymer ?
#
loop_
_entity_poly.entity_id
_entity_poly.type
_entity_poly.pdbx_seq_one_letter_code
_entity_poly.pdbx_strand_id
1 'polypeptide(L)'
;MTLESNRTLGGIGAILIAIGSLVPFSGYIGILSFIGIILVLVAMKGLAEYYNEKGIFQNALYGFIFGIIGFTIAIFIFVIFFTMFST
;
A
#
# COMPACT_ATOMS: atom_id res chain seq x y z
N MET A 1 20.88 2.01 7.17
CA MET A 1 19.83 2.55 8.06
C MET A 1 19.82 1.73 9.34
N THR A 2 19.55 2.33 10.51
CA THR A 2 19.42 1.53 11.75
C THR A 2 18.08 0.80 11.76
N LEU A 3 18.04 -0.36 12.42
CA LEU A 3 16.83 -1.21 12.52
C LEU A 3 15.66 -0.45 13.15
N GLU A 4 15.94 0.36 14.16
CA GLU A 4 14.99 1.22 14.84
C GLU A 4 14.37 2.27 13.89
N SER A 5 15.19 2.92 13.06
CA SER A 5 14.72 3.88 12.06
C SER A 5 13.80 3.22 11.02
N ASN A 6 14.16 2.03 10.54
CA ASN A 6 13.32 1.27 9.59
C ASN A 6 11.98 0.88 10.20
N ARG A 7 11.98 0.44 11.47
CA ARG A 7 10.74 0.09 12.19
C ARG A 7 9.82 1.30 12.37
N THR A 8 10.39 2.45 12.74
CA THR A 8 9.64 3.70 12.90
C THR A 8 9.05 4.18 11.57
N LEU A 9 9.82 4.11 10.48
CA LEU A 9 9.32 4.46 9.14
C LEU A 9 8.17 3.54 8.69
N GLY A 10 8.28 2.23 8.95
CA GLY A 10 7.23 1.27 8.65
C GLY A 10 5.96 1.54 9.45
N GLY A 11 6.10 1.87 10.74
CA GLY A 11 4.97 2.25 11.60
C GLY A 11 4.28 3.54 11.17
N ILE A 12 5.06 4.59 10.89
CA ILE A 12 4.51 5.87 10.38
C ILE A 12 3.82 5.65 9.03
N GLY A 13 4.43 4.88 8.13
CA GLY A 13 3.84 4.54 6.84
C GLY A 13 2.50 3.82 6.98
N ALA A 14 2.42 2.83 7.88
CA ALA A 14 1.17 2.11 8.15
C ALA A 14 0.07 3.02 8.72
N ILE A 15 0.41 3.94 9.62
CA ILE A 15 -0.53 4.92 10.18
C ILE A 15 -1.04 5.87 9.09
N LEU A 16 -0.16 6.36 8.21
CA LEU A 16 -0.54 7.23 7.09
C LEU A 16 -1.49 6.52 6.11
N ILE A 17 -1.26 5.23 5.85
CA ILE A 17 -2.19 4.41 5.06
C ILE A 17 -3.55 4.34 5.75
N ALA A 18 -3.58 3.99 7.04
CA ALA A 18 -4.82 3.83 7.80
C ALA A 18 -5.63 5.13 7.84
N ILE A 19 -5.01 6.25 8.22
CA ILE A 19 -5.68 7.56 8.28
C ILE A 19 -6.12 8.00 6.88
N GLY A 20 -5.28 7.81 5.86
CA GLY A 20 -5.65 8.12 4.47
C GLY A 20 -6.80 7.26 3.95
N SER A 21 -6.99 6.04 4.46
CA SER A 21 -8.09 5.15 4.04
C SER A 21 -9.43 5.42 4.73
N LEU A 22 -9.42 6.04 5.92
CA LEU A 22 -10.62 6.22 6.76
C LEU A 22 -11.46 7.45 6.39
N VAL A 23 -10.93 8.35 5.55
CA VAL A 23 -11.61 9.59 5.18
C VAL A 23 -12.02 9.51 3.71
N PRO A 24 -13.27 9.17 3.42
CA PRO A 24 -13.74 9.07 2.04
C PRO A 24 -13.95 10.50 1.49
N PHE A 25 -13.61 10.73 0.22
CA PHE A 25 -14.04 11.91 -0.57
C PHE A 25 -13.34 13.27 -0.41
N SER A 26 -12.01 13.34 -0.25
CA SER A 26 -11.32 14.55 -0.75
C SER A 26 -10.13 14.17 -1.63
N GLY A 27 -10.08 14.73 -2.85
CA GLY A 27 -9.14 14.34 -3.91
C GLY A 27 -7.66 14.41 -3.53
N TYR A 28 -7.32 15.04 -2.40
CA TYR A 28 -5.96 15.13 -1.86
C TYR A 28 -5.55 13.92 -1.00
N ILE A 29 -6.50 13.09 -0.54
CA ILE A 29 -6.24 12.03 0.45
C ILE A 29 -5.61 10.78 -0.16
N GLY A 30 -5.83 10.50 -1.45
CA GLY A 30 -5.13 9.42 -2.15
C GLY A 30 -3.60 9.58 -2.14
N ILE A 31 -3.12 10.83 -2.06
CA ILE A 31 -1.69 11.15 -1.98
C ILE A 31 -1.12 10.70 -0.64
N LEU A 32 -1.88 10.82 0.46
CA LEU A 32 -1.40 10.48 1.80
C LEU A 32 -1.23 8.98 1.98
N SER A 33 -2.19 8.17 1.53
CA SER A 33 -2.05 6.71 1.51
C SER A 33 -0.93 6.25 0.59
N PHE A 34 -0.71 6.95 -0.54
CA PHE A 34 0.39 6.66 -1.45
C PHE A 34 1.76 6.93 -0.80
N ILE A 35 1.92 8.07 -0.13
CA ILE A 35 3.12 8.38 0.67
C ILE A 35 3.33 7.33 1.76
N GLY A 36 2.25 6.94 2.46
CA GLY A 36 2.30 5.90 3.49
C GLY A 36 2.84 4.56 2.97
N ILE A 37 2.36 4.11 1.80
CA ILE A 37 2.84 2.88 1.16
C ILE A 37 4.32 2.99 0.78
N ILE A 38 4.76 4.13 0.23
CA ILE A 38 6.18 4.32 -0.10
C ILE A 38 7.04 4.19 1.16
N LEU A 39 6.64 4.79 2.28
CA LEU A 39 7.36 4.69 3.54
C LEU A 39 7.41 3.25 4.07
N VAL A 40 6.32 2.49 3.94
CA VAL A 40 6.30 1.06 4.27
C VAL A 40 7.27 0.27 3.38
N LEU A 41 7.29 0.52 2.07
CA LEU A 41 8.20 -0.16 1.15
C LEU A 41 9.67 0.18 1.43
N VAL A 42 9.98 1.44 1.76
CA VAL A 42 11.33 1.86 2.18
C VAL A 42 11.74 1.15 3.48
N ALA A 43 10.84 1.04 4.45
CA ALA A 43 11.08 0.28 5.67
C ALA A 43 11.35 -1.22 5.38
N MET A 44 10.54 -1.84 4.50
CA MET A 44 10.75 -3.23 4.08
C MET A 44 12.08 -3.44 3.37
N LYS A 45 12.53 -2.48 2.56
CA LYS A 45 13.86 -2.49 1.93
C LYS A 45 14.96 -2.47 3.00
N GLY A 46 14.86 -1.57 3.97
CA GLY A 46 15.83 -1.48 5.06
C GLY A 46 15.87 -2.75 5.94
N LEU A 47 14.73 -3.42 6.12
CA LEU A 47 14.66 -4.73 6.80
C LEU A 47 15.28 -5.85 5.95
N ALA A 48 15.03 -5.86 4.64
CA ALA A 48 15.63 -6.82 3.72
C ALA A 48 17.17 -6.73 3.71
N GLU A 49 17.71 -5.51 3.73
CA GLU A 49 19.15 -5.28 3.83
C GLU A 49 19.71 -5.71 5.19
N TYR A 50 19.00 -5.42 6.29
CA TYR A 50 19.43 -5.80 7.64
C TYR A 50 19.47 -7.32 7.85
N TYR A 51 18.43 -8.03 7.41
CA TYR A 51 18.33 -9.49 7.55
C TYR A 51 19.02 -10.27 6.42
N ASN A 52 19.67 -9.57 5.46
CA ASN A 52 20.23 -10.16 4.23
C ASN A 52 19.24 -11.03 3.44
N GLU A 53 17.94 -10.74 3.57
CA GLU A 53 16.86 -11.50 2.94
C GLU A 53 16.10 -10.60 1.96
N LYS A 54 16.48 -10.68 0.68
CA LYS A 54 15.86 -9.90 -0.41
C LYS A 54 14.36 -10.19 -0.56
N GLY A 55 13.91 -11.37 -0.12
CA GLY A 55 12.52 -11.80 -0.17
C GLY A 55 11.57 -10.88 0.61
N ILE A 56 12.02 -10.27 1.70
CA ILE A 56 11.18 -9.36 2.52
C ILE A 56 10.67 -8.19 1.68
N PHE A 57 11.58 -7.49 0.99
CA PHE A 57 11.21 -6.37 0.14
C PHE A 57 10.51 -6.81 -1.14
N GLN A 58 10.98 -7.88 -1.77
CA GLN A 58 10.39 -8.39 -3.02
C GLN A 58 8.95 -8.83 -2.82
N ASN A 59 8.65 -9.61 -1.78
CA ASN A 59 7.30 -10.07 -1.49
C ASN A 59 6.37 -8.90 -1.12
N ALA A 60 6.86 -7.91 -0.35
CA ALA A 60 6.10 -6.69 -0.06
C ALA A 60 5.80 -5.88 -1.33
N LEU A 61 6.78 -5.72 -2.22
CA LEU A 61 6.62 -5.01 -3.49
C LEU A 61 5.65 -5.74 -4.43
N TYR A 62 5.79 -7.06 -4.56
CA TYR A 62 4.84 -7.87 -5.34
C TYR A 62 3.45 -7.77 -4.74
N GLY A 63 3.29 -7.90 -3.42
CA GLY A 63 2.02 -7.74 -2.73
C GLY A 63 1.35 -6.40 -3.03
N PHE A 64 2.11 -5.30 -3.04
CA PHE A 64 1.59 -3.99 -3.43
C PHE A 64 1.13 -3.94 -4.89
N ILE A 65 1.94 -4.46 -5.83
CA ILE A 65 1.59 -4.52 -7.25
C ILE A 65 0.33 -5.36 -7.48
N PHE A 66 0.25 -6.55 -6.88
CA PHE A 66 -0.93 -7.42 -6.93
C PHE A 66 -2.15 -6.75 -6.30
N GLY A 67 -1.97 -5.96 -5.24
CA GLY A 67 -3.03 -5.15 -4.64
C GLY A 67 -3.64 -4.16 -5.64
N ILE A 68 -2.82 -3.43 -6.40
CA ILE A 68 -3.30 -2.51 -7.44
C ILE A 68 -4.06 -3.26 -8.54
N ILE A 69 -3.51 -4.39 -9.01
CA ILE A 69 -4.13 -5.22 -10.05
C ILE A 69 -5.49 -5.74 -9.57
N GLY A 70 -5.53 -6.31 -8.36
CA GLY A 70 -6.76 -6.84 -7.76
C GLY A 70 -7.82 -5.77 -7.55
N PHE A 71 -7.43 -4.60 -7.03
CA PHE A 71 -8.34 -3.46 -6.86
C PHE A 71 -8.92 -2.98 -8.20
N THR A 72 -8.08 -2.88 -9.22
CA THR A 72 -8.51 -2.48 -10.57
C THR A 72 -9.52 -3.47 -11.14
N ILE A 73 -9.23 -4.78 -11.09
CA ILE A 73 -10.15 -5.83 -11.54
C ILE A 73 -11.48 -5.78 -10.77
N ALA A 74 -11.42 -5.60 -9.44
CA ALA A 74 -12.62 -5.51 -8.60
C ALA A 74 -13.51 -4.33 -9.01
N ILE A 75 -12.94 -3.16 -9.31
CA ILE A 75 -13.70 -2.01 -9.84
C ILE A 75 -14.35 -2.36 -11.18
N PHE A 76 -13.62 -2.96 -12.11
CA PHE A 76 -14.17 -3.33 -13.42
C PHE A 76 -15.36 -4.29 -13.28
N ILE A 77 -15.22 -5.34 -12.48
CA ILE A 77 -16.29 -6.31 -12.23
C ILE A 77 -17.48 -5.62 -11.57
N PHE A 78 -17.23 -4.77 -10.57
CA PHE A 78 -18.28 -4.03 -9.88
C PHE A 78 -19.07 -3.12 -10.83
N VAL A 79 -18.39 -2.38 -11.71
CA VAL A 79 -19.04 -1.50 -12.70
C VAL A 79 -19.88 -2.32 -13.69
N ILE A 80 -19.33 -3.40 -14.24
CA ILE A 80 -20.08 -4.29 -15.16
C ILE A 80 -21.32 -4.84 -14.47
N PHE A 81 -21.15 -5.42 -13.27
CA PHE A 81 -22.27 -5.98 -12.50
C PHE A 81 -23.34 -4.92 -12.20
N PHE A 82 -22.94 -3.73 -11.76
CA PHE A 82 -23.85 -2.64 -11.44
C PHE A 82 -24.64 -2.18 -12.67
N THR A 83 -23.97 -1.98 -13.82
CA THR A 83 -24.64 -1.59 -15.06
C THR A 83 -25.63 -2.63 -15.55
N MET A 84 -25.30 -3.92 -15.48
CA MET A 84 -26.19 -5.02 -15.89
C MET A 84 -27.45 -5.16 -15.03
N PHE A 85 -27.40 -4.73 -13.77
CA PHE A 85 -28.54 -4.78 -12.85
C PHE A 85 -29.37 -3.49 -12.83
N SER A 86 -28.83 -2.38 -13.33
CA SER A 86 -29.54 -1.08 -13.38
C SER A 86 -30.19 -0.77 -14.73
N THR A 87 -30.05 -1.65 -15.74
CA THR A 87 -30.79 -1.58 -17.01
C THR A 87 -31.89 -2.63 -17.02
#